data_AF-A0A926HUX6-F1
#
_entry.id   AF-A0A926HUX6-F1
#
_cell.length_a   1.000
_cell.length_b   1.000
_cell.length_c   1.000
_cell.angle_alpha   90.00
_cell.angle_beta   90.00
_cell.angle_gamma   90.00
#
_symmetry.space_group_name_H-M   'P 1'
#
loop_
_entity.id
_entity.type
_entity.pdbx_description
1 polymer ?
#
loop_
_entity_poly.entity_id
_entity_poly.type
_entity_poly.pdbx_seq_one_letter_code
_entity_poly.pdbx_strand_id
1 'polypeptide(L)'
;MLHTMISALTLSTTNGDLRLPAIHMKDRISLTVNGGNIKFEGPDAGQEISLNAKNGDISGTILGSYEEYTIECNIRKEESNLPKQKEEGNKSLHVKNNNRDIAIEFKEE
;
A
#
# COMPACT_ATOMS: atom_id res chain seq x y z
N MET A 1 7.23 12.35 28.90
CA MET A 1 5.93 12.09 28.25
C MET A 1 6.13 10.99 27.23
N LEU A 2 5.38 9.90 27.31
CA LEU A 2 5.36 8.89 26.25
C LEU A 2 4.54 9.48 25.09
N HIS A 3 5.15 9.74 23.94
CA HIS A 3 4.38 10.05 22.73
C HIS A 3 3.77 8.74 22.22
N THR A 4 2.46 8.58 22.39
CA THR A 4 1.76 7.42 21.85
C THR A 4 1.57 7.61 20.36
N MET A 5 2.29 6.83 19.54
CA MET A 5 2.03 6.75 18.11
C MET A 5 0.74 5.98 17.86
N ILE A 6 -0.01 6.39 16.84
CA ILE A 6 -1.17 5.62 16.37
C ILE A 6 -0.65 4.29 15.80
N SER A 7 -1.23 3.19 16.28
CA SER A 7 -0.81 1.85 15.88
C SER A 7 -1.17 1.55 14.43
N ALA A 8 -2.41 1.81 14.05
CA ALA A 8 -2.91 1.48 12.72
C ALA A 8 -3.91 2.48 12.17
N LEU A 9 -3.91 2.60 10.85
CA LEU A 9 -4.91 3.30 10.06
C LEU A 9 -5.60 2.32 9.11
N THR A 10 -6.94 2.32 9.12
CA THR A 10 -7.74 1.59 8.14
C THR A 10 -8.72 2.55 7.49
N LEU A 11 -8.69 2.65 6.16
CA LEU A 11 -9.61 3.45 5.36
C LEU A 11 -10.30 2.58 4.31
N SER A 12 -11.59 2.80 4.13
CA SER A 12 -12.34 2.13 3.06
C SER A 12 -13.37 3.04 2.41
N THR A 13 -13.55 2.88 1.11
CA THR A 13 -14.57 3.59 0.34
C THR A 13 -15.21 2.67 -0.68
N THR A 14 -16.41 3.04 -1.13
CA THR A 14 -17.08 2.45 -2.29
C THR A 14 -17.43 3.56 -3.26
N ASN A 15 -17.11 3.36 -4.54
CA ASN A 15 -17.29 4.32 -5.65
C ASN A 15 -16.55 5.65 -5.48
N GLY A 16 -15.60 5.76 -4.54
CA GLY A 16 -14.82 6.95 -4.28
C GLY A 16 -13.33 6.64 -4.20
N ASP A 17 -12.51 7.59 -4.60
CA ASP A 17 -11.05 7.46 -4.49
C ASP A 17 -10.60 7.57 -3.03
N LEU A 18 -9.50 6.89 -2.69
CA LEU A 18 -8.69 7.15 -1.51
C LEU A 18 -7.38 7.84 -1.92
N ARG A 19 -7.09 8.98 -1.29
CA ARG A 19 -5.82 9.70 -1.41
C ARG A 19 -5.17 9.78 -0.03
N LEU A 20 -3.99 9.19 0.13
CA LEU A 20 -3.25 9.19 1.40
C LEU A 20 -1.93 9.95 1.27
N PRO A 21 -1.77 11.12 1.92
CA PRO A 21 -0.48 11.79 1.98
C PRO A 21 0.49 11.06 2.93
N ALA A 22 1.72 11.55 3.03
CA ALA A 22 2.73 10.97 3.91
C ALA A 22 2.22 10.92 5.36
N ILE A 23 2.21 9.72 5.94
CA ILE A 23 1.80 9.46 7.31
C ILE A 23 2.62 8.30 7.86
N HIS A 24 2.95 8.37 9.15
CA HIS A 24 3.73 7.38 9.85
C HIS A 24 2.86 6.64 10.85
N MET A 25 2.64 5.34 10.66
CA MET A 25 1.97 4.46 11.61
C MET A 25 2.97 3.56 12.31
N LYS A 26 2.75 3.26 13.59
CA LYS A 26 3.63 2.35 14.33
C LYS A 26 3.63 0.94 13.72
N ASP A 27 2.45 0.45 13.35
CA ASP A 27 2.26 -0.94 12.95
C ASP A 27 1.74 -1.03 11.51
N ARG A 28 0.56 -0.49 11.21
CA ARG A 28 -0.14 -0.83 9.95
C ARG A 28 -0.88 0.32 9.25
N ILE A 29 -0.86 0.29 7.93
CA ILE A 29 -1.78 1.05 7.06
C ILE A 29 -2.57 0.06 6.18
N SER A 30 -3.90 0.18 6.14
CA SER A 30 -4.76 -0.63 5.28
C SER A 30 -5.75 0.24 4.50
N LEU A 31 -5.68 0.20 3.17
CA LEU A 31 -6.53 0.96 2.26
C LEU A 31 -7.35 0.01 1.39
N THR A 32 -8.67 0.19 1.37
CA THR A 32 -9.57 -0.63 0.54
C THR A 32 -10.53 0.21 -0.28
N VAL A 33 -10.61 -0.03 -1.59
CA VAL A 33 -11.56 0.63 -2.49
C VAL A 33 -12.29 -0.37 -3.36
N ASN A 34 -13.57 -0.09 -3.66
CA ASN A 34 -14.35 -0.80 -4.66
C ASN A 34 -15.02 0.21 -5.59
N GLY A 35 -14.56 0.29 -6.84
CA GLY A 35 -15.05 1.24 -7.84
C GLY A 35 -14.42 2.65 -7.77
N GLY A 36 -13.25 2.77 -7.13
CA GLY A 36 -12.45 4.00 -7.08
C GLY A 36 -10.97 3.65 -7.00
N ASN A 37 -10.09 4.65 -7.05
CA ASN A 37 -8.63 4.43 -7.08
C ASN A 37 -7.99 4.58 -5.69
N ILE A 38 -6.84 3.94 -5.50
CA ILE A 38 -5.93 4.24 -4.39
C ILE A 38 -4.75 5.05 -4.93
N LYS A 39 -4.54 6.23 -4.34
CA LYS A 39 -3.36 7.08 -4.58
C LYS A 39 -2.68 7.40 -3.27
N PHE A 40 -1.36 7.28 -3.20
CA PHE A 40 -0.62 7.60 -1.99
C PHE A 40 0.76 8.18 -2.27
N GLU A 41 1.30 8.92 -1.30
CA GLU A 41 2.62 9.56 -1.40
C GLU A 41 3.35 9.43 -0.07
N GLY A 42 4.32 8.52 -0.01
CA GLY A 42 5.21 8.31 1.13
C GLY A 42 4.55 7.84 2.44
N PRO A 43 3.55 6.93 2.47
CA PRO A 43 3.15 6.31 3.72
C PRO A 43 4.28 5.41 4.25
N ASP A 44 4.49 5.44 5.57
CA ASP A 44 5.39 4.53 6.28
C ASP A 44 4.62 3.83 7.40
N ALA A 45 4.85 2.53 7.51
CA ALA A 45 4.31 1.69 8.56
C ALA A 45 5.41 0.77 9.06
N GLY A 46 5.54 0.68 10.39
CA GLY A 46 6.60 -0.13 10.99
C GLY A 46 6.50 -1.63 10.74
N GLN A 47 5.33 -2.15 10.34
CA GLN A 47 5.13 -3.57 10.07
C GLN A 47 4.47 -3.84 8.71
N GLU A 48 3.31 -3.23 8.40
CA GLU A 48 2.51 -3.65 7.24
C GLU A 48 1.85 -2.48 6.49
N ILE A 49 1.92 -2.54 5.15
CA ILE A 49 1.07 -1.75 4.26
C ILE A 49 0.21 -2.72 3.43
N SER A 50 -1.11 -2.56 3.48
CA SER A 50 -2.07 -3.37 2.74
C SER A 50 -2.93 -2.49 1.83
N LEU A 51 -2.91 -2.79 0.53
CA LEU A 51 -3.60 -2.05 -0.52
C LEU A 51 -4.53 -2.98 -1.29
N ASN A 52 -5.84 -2.72 -1.24
CA ASN A 52 -6.83 -3.57 -1.90
C ASN A 52 -7.78 -2.73 -2.75
N ALA A 53 -7.66 -2.87 -4.08
CA ALA A 53 -8.55 -2.24 -5.03
C ALA A 53 -9.36 -3.26 -5.83
N LYS A 54 -10.60 -2.91 -6.12
CA LYS A 54 -11.44 -3.59 -7.11
C LYS A 54 -11.97 -2.57 -8.10
N ASN A 55 -11.77 -2.82 -9.39
CA ASN A 55 -12.20 -1.95 -10.48
C ASN A 55 -11.62 -0.52 -10.39
N GLY A 56 -10.41 -0.36 -9.86
CA GLY A 56 -9.68 0.92 -9.81
C GLY A 56 -8.18 0.69 -9.67
N ASP A 57 -7.39 1.69 -10.04
CA ASP A 57 -5.93 1.59 -10.08
C ASP A 57 -5.33 1.77 -8.69
N ILE A 58 -4.14 1.21 -8.48
CA ILE A 58 -3.30 1.47 -7.31
C ILE A 58 -2.02 2.15 -7.80
N SER A 59 -1.77 3.38 -7.36
CA SER A 59 -0.59 4.13 -7.75
C SER A 59 0.00 4.95 -6.61
N GLY A 60 1.32 5.11 -6.56
CA GLY A 60 1.95 5.95 -5.56
C GLY A 60 3.40 5.59 -5.27
N THR A 61 3.95 6.24 -4.25
CA THR A 61 5.31 6.00 -3.77
C THR A 61 5.28 5.57 -2.32
N ILE A 62 5.99 4.50 -1.96
CA ILE A 62 6.24 4.08 -0.57
C ILE A 62 7.56 4.69 -0.11
N LEU A 63 7.58 5.21 1.11
CA LEU A 63 8.80 5.74 1.72
C LEU A 63 9.67 4.58 2.22
N GLY A 64 10.95 4.58 1.84
CA GLY A 64 11.92 3.56 2.24
C GLY A 64 12.36 2.67 1.07
N SER A 65 13.25 1.73 1.38
CA SER A 65 13.86 0.86 0.38
C SER A 65 12.94 -0.31 0.03
N TYR A 66 12.94 -0.70 -1.26
CA TYR A 66 12.28 -1.92 -1.73
C TYR A 66 12.73 -3.18 -0.96
N GLU A 67 13.99 -3.19 -0.51
CA GLU A 67 14.55 -4.34 0.20
C GLU A 67 13.97 -4.56 1.61
N GLU A 68 13.36 -3.54 2.21
CA GLU A 68 12.69 -3.65 3.52
C GLU A 68 11.43 -4.52 3.46
N TYR A 69 10.86 -4.72 2.26
CA TYR A 69 9.54 -5.32 2.11
C TYR A 69 9.60 -6.75 1.59
N THR A 70 8.96 -7.64 2.35
CA THR A 70 8.30 -8.82 1.77
C THR A 70 7.10 -8.33 0.95
N ILE A 71 6.88 -8.92 -0.22
CA ILE A 71 5.83 -8.45 -1.15
C ILE A 71 4.95 -9.63 -1.53
N GLU A 72 3.63 -9.42 -1.42
CA GLU A 72 2.63 -10.31 -2.00
C GLU A 72 1.71 -9.48 -2.89
N CYS A 73 1.81 -9.69 -4.21
CA CYS A 73 1.04 -8.95 -5.20
C CYS A 73 0.10 -9.89 -5.96
N ASN A 74 -1.20 -9.77 -5.67
CA ASN A 74 -2.27 -10.54 -6.29
C ASN A 74 -3.05 -9.68 -7.29
N ILE A 75 -2.68 -9.76 -8.56
CA ILE A 75 -3.41 -9.15 -9.67
C ILE A 75 -4.18 -10.20 -10.46
N ARG A 76 -5.48 -9.95 -10.73
CA ARG A 76 -6.31 -10.87 -11.52
C ARG A 76 -6.27 -10.59 -13.02
N LYS A 77 -6.19 -9.33 -13.43
CA LYS A 77 -6.13 -8.86 -14.82
C LYS A 77 -5.34 -7.56 -14.85
N GLU A 78 -4.63 -7.30 -15.95
CA GLU A 78 -3.73 -6.17 -16.20
C GLU A 78 -2.31 -6.30 -15.60
N GLU A 79 -1.52 -5.21 -15.66
CA GLU A 79 -0.09 -5.18 -15.36
C GLU A 79 0.21 -4.68 -13.94
N SER A 80 1.35 -5.13 -13.40
CA SER A 80 1.89 -4.66 -12.12
C SER A 80 3.40 -4.52 -12.26
N ASN A 81 3.94 -3.43 -11.70
CA ASN A 81 5.38 -3.26 -11.60
C ASN A 81 6.01 -3.99 -10.40
N LEU A 82 5.21 -4.63 -9.54
CA LEU A 82 5.67 -5.44 -8.42
C LEU A 82 5.83 -6.91 -8.79
N PRO A 83 6.79 -7.64 -8.20
CA PRO A 83 6.81 -9.10 -8.33
C PRO A 83 5.55 -9.69 -7.67
N LYS A 84 5.11 -10.86 -8.15
CA LYS A 84 4.02 -11.59 -7.50
C LYS A 84 4.32 -11.92 -6.05
N GLN A 85 5.59 -12.26 -5.77
CA GLN A 85 6.05 -12.62 -4.44
C GLN A 85 7.52 -12.21 -4.26
N LYS A 86 7.85 -11.69 -3.08
CA LYS A 86 9.21 -11.50 -2.54
C LYS A 86 9.18 -11.91 -1.07
N GLU A 87 10.06 -12.83 -0.68
CA GLU A 87 10.03 -13.43 0.67
C GLU A 87 11.00 -12.76 1.66
N GLU A 88 11.88 -11.88 1.17
CA GLU A 88 12.87 -11.18 1.98
C GLU A 88 12.37 -9.79 2.39
N GLY A 89 12.65 -9.37 3.62
CA GLY A 89 12.25 -8.07 4.17
C GLY A 89 11.78 -8.21 5.62
N ASN A 90 11.72 -7.07 6.33
CA ASN A 90 11.24 -7.00 7.72
C ASN A 90 9.84 -6.37 7.82
N LYS A 91 9.37 -5.72 6.75
CA LYS A 91 8.01 -5.20 6.60
C LYS A 91 7.23 -6.02 5.58
N SER A 92 5.91 -5.90 5.61
CA SER A 92 5.00 -6.56 4.66
C SER A 92 4.29 -5.56 3.77
N LEU A 93 4.32 -5.80 2.46
CA LEU A 93 3.52 -5.10 1.47
C LEU A 93 2.56 -6.11 0.81
N HIS A 94 1.28 -5.99 1.13
CA HIS A 94 0.22 -6.79 0.51
C HIS A 94 -0.55 -5.94 -0.49
N VAL A 95 -0.54 -6.31 -1.76
CA VAL A 95 -1.25 -5.58 -2.83
C VAL A 95 -2.21 -6.53 -3.53
N LYS A 96 -3.48 -6.14 -3.60
CA LYS A 96 -4.50 -6.86 -4.34
C LYS A 96 -5.21 -5.90 -5.28
N ASN A 97 -5.19 -6.20 -6.57
CA ASN A 97 -5.99 -5.47 -7.55
C ASN A 97 -6.80 -6.44 -8.43
N ASN A 98 -8.07 -6.11 -8.65
CA ASN A 98 -8.94 -6.83 -9.57
C ASN A 98 -9.37 -5.90 -10.71
N ASN A 99 -8.90 -6.22 -11.92
CA ASN A 99 -9.25 -5.61 -13.21
C ASN A 99 -8.50 -4.32 -13.61
N ARG A 100 -7.42 -3.93 -12.91
CA ARG A 100 -6.72 -2.64 -13.11
C ARG A 100 -5.24 -2.70 -12.71
N ASP A 101 -4.49 -1.68 -13.11
CA ASP A 101 -3.03 -1.62 -13.00
C ASP A 101 -2.54 -1.34 -11.57
N ILE A 102 -1.28 -1.73 -11.32
CA ILE A 102 -0.52 -1.40 -10.12
C ILE A 102 0.80 -0.73 -10.52
N ALA A 103 1.01 0.50 -10.06
CA ALA A 103 2.23 1.28 -10.30
C ALA A 103 2.74 1.86 -8.97
N ILE A 104 3.63 1.13 -8.29
CA ILE A 104 4.15 1.49 -6.97
C ILE A 104 5.66 1.68 -7.04
N GLU A 105 6.12 2.89 -6.71
CA GLU A 105 7.54 3.21 -6.61
C GLU A 105 8.00 3.17 -5.14
N PHE A 106 9.29 2.92 -4.93
CA PHE A 106 9.94 3.02 -3.63
C PHE A 106 10.93 4.17 -3.70
N LYS A 107 10.91 5.05 -2.70
CA LYS A 107 11.78 6.23 -2.66
C LYS A 107 12.43 6.34 -1.30
N GLU A 108 13.76 6.35 -1.32
CA GLU A 108 14.60 6.69 -0.17
C GLU A 108 14.54 8.21 0.08
N GLU A 109 14.65 8.62 1.35
CA GLU A 109 14.69 10.05 1.74
C GLU A 109 15.89 10.81 1.18
#